data_AF-A0A179SKG1-F1
#
_entry.id   AF-A0A179SKG1-F1
#
_cell.length_a   1.000
_cell.length_b   1.000
_cell.length_c   1.000
_cell.angle_alpha   90.00
_cell.angle_beta   90.00
_cell.angle_gamma   90.00
#
_symmetry.space_group_name_H-M   'P 1'
#
loop_
_entity.id
_entity.type
_entity.pdbx_description
1 polymer ?
#
loop_
_entity_poly.entity_id
_entity_poly.type
_entity_poly.pdbx_seq_one_letter_code
_entity_poly.pdbx_strand_id
1 'polypeptide(L)' 'MLDKIKALPEKVSFAIGFSLILGSGLLLFLLSLLFPIGTWTTMIVGGIVSGIAIIFILNAADKRHSHIDKKK' A
#
# COMPACT_ATOMS: atom_id res chain seq x y z
N MET A 1 16.20 -4.66 6.44
CA MET A 1 14.89 -3.97 6.45
C MET A 1 13.77 -4.85 5.89
N LEU A 2 14.02 -5.61 4.81
CA LEU A 2 13.12 -6.66 4.29
C LEU A 2 12.66 -7.69 5.35
N ASP A 3 13.53 -8.12 6.28
CA ASP A 3 13.13 -9.00 7.40
C ASP A 3 12.02 -8.45 8.29
N LYS A 4 12.00 -7.13 8.55
CA LYS A 4 10.93 -6.51 9.35
C LYS A 4 9.59 -6.49 8.60
N ILE A 5 9.64 -6.32 7.28
CA ILE A 5 8.44 -6.35 6.42
C ILE A 5 7.95 -7.80 6.28
N LYS A 6 8.86 -8.78 6.27
CA LYS A 6 8.54 -10.22 6.30
C LYS A 6 8.05 -10.71 7.66
N ALA A 7 8.38 -10.03 8.76
CA ALA A 7 7.89 -10.37 10.10
C ALA A 7 6.43 -9.96 10.34
N LEU A 8 5.93 -8.95 9.60
CA LEU A 8 4.56 -8.46 9.75
C LEU A 8 3.52 -9.52 9.39
N PRO A 9 2.48 -9.75 10.21
CA PRO A 9 1.40 -10.68 9.91
C PRO A 9 0.78 -10.35 8.55
N GLU A 10 0.47 -11.38 7.77
CA GLU A 10 -0.08 -11.25 6.41
C GLU A 10 -1.28 -10.30 6.36
N LYS A 11 -2.20 -10.44 7.31
CA LYS A 11 -3.39 -9.59 7.48
C LYS A 11 -3.04 -8.14 7.75
N VAL A 12 -1.95 -7.88 8.48
CA VAL A 12 -1.51 -6.53 8.83
C VAL A 12 -0.81 -5.88 7.63
N SER A 13 0.03 -6.61 6.89
CA SER A 13 0.67 -6.09 5.68
C SER A 13 -0.37 -5.76 4.59
N PHE A 14 -1.40 -6.60 4.45
CA PHE A 14 -2.53 -6.33 3.56
C PHE A 14 -3.37 -5.13 4.04
N ALA A 15 -3.71 -5.07 5.34
CA ALA A 15 -4.46 -3.94 5.90
C ALA A 15 -3.70 -2.62 5.77
N ILE A 16 -2.37 -2.63 5.94
CA ILE A 16 -1.51 -1.46 5.73
C ILE A 16 -1.59 -1.02 4.27
N GLY A 17 -1.31 -1.90 3.30
CA GLY A 17 -1.40 -1.57 1.88
C GLY A 17 -2.79 -1.07 1.47
N PHE A 18 -3.84 -1.71 1.96
CA PHE A 18 -5.22 -1.35 1.67
C PHE A 18 -5.64 -0.02 2.29
N SER A 19 -5.28 0.22 3.56
CA SER A 19 -5.53 1.51 4.22
C SER A 19 -4.71 2.64 3.60
N LEU A 20 -3.53 2.33 3.04
CA LEU A 20 -2.68 3.31 2.37
C LEU A 20 -3.29 3.73 1.01
N ILE A 21 -3.90 2.78 0.28
CA ILE A 21 -4.64 3.09 -0.96
C ILE A 21 -5.88 3.92 -0.64
N LEU A 22 -6.73 3.44 0.27
CA LEU A 22 -7.99 4.13 0.60
C LEU A 22 -7.72 5.47 1.29
N GLY A 23 -6.83 5.48 2.28
CA GLY A 23 -6.49 6.66 3.05
C GLY A 23 -5.80 7.73 2.20
N SER A 24 -4.84 7.36 1.34
CA SER A 24 -4.17 8.35 0.50
C SER A 24 -5.05 8.88 -0.62
N GLY A 25 -5.89 8.03 -1.23
CA GLY A 25 -6.87 8.49 -2.22
C GLY A 25 -7.85 9.48 -1.60
N LEU A 26 -8.35 9.18 -0.40
CA LEU A 26 -9.24 10.07 0.34
C LEU A 26 -8.54 11.37 0.75
N LEU A 27 -7.29 11.31 1.25
CA LEU A 27 -6.54 12.49 1.64
C LEU A 27 -6.24 13.40 0.44
N LEU A 28 -5.77 12.82 -0.68
CA LEU A 28 -5.50 13.58 -1.90
C LEU A 28 -6.77 14.20 -2.46
N PHE A 29 -7.90 13.50 -2.38
CA PHE A 29 -9.20 14.03 -2.77
C PHE A 29 -9.62 15.20 -1.89
N LEU A 30 -9.57 15.06 -0.56
CA LEU A 30 -9.88 16.16 0.37
C LEU A 30 -8.94 17.35 0.17
N LEU A 31 -7.65 17.10 -0.04
CA LEU A 31 -6.66 18.15 -0.20
C LEU A 31 -6.82 18.88 -1.55
N SER A 32 -7.20 18.16 -2.61
CA SER A 32 -7.56 18.75 -3.91
C SER A 32 -8.87 19.53 -3.86
N LEU A 33 -9.76 19.23 -2.91
CA LEU A 33 -11.02 19.96 -2.70
C LEU A 33 -10.81 21.24 -1.87
N LEU A 34 -9.85 21.21 -0.94
CA LEU A 34 -9.54 22.31 -0.03
C LEU A 34 -8.48 23.28 -0.58
N PHE A 35 -7.57 22.79 -1.41
CA PHE A 35 -6.52 23.56 -2.07
C PHE A 35 -6.49 23.27 -3.58
N PRO A 36 -6.25 24.28 -4.43
CA PRO A 36 -6.03 24.07 -5.86
C PRO A 36 -4.65 23.43 -6.08
N ILE A 37 -4.57 22.13 -5.81
CA ILE A 37 -3.38 21.33 -6.05
C ILE A 37 -3.34 21.00 -7.53
N GLY A 38 -2.20 21.26 -8.16
CA GLY A 38 -1.98 20.93 -9.57
C GLY A 38 -2.24 19.45 -9.84
N THR A 39 -2.95 19.16 -10.92
CA THR A 39 -3.24 17.78 -11.37
C THR A 39 -1.97 16.94 -11.49
N TRP A 40 -0.87 17.54 -11.97
CA TRP A 40 0.46 16.93 -12.02
C TRP A 40 0.98 16.47 -10.66
N THR A 41 0.85 17.29 -9.63
CA THR A 41 1.30 16.97 -8.27
C THR A 41 0.49 15.81 -7.68
N THR A 42 -0.83 15.84 -7.87
CA THR A 42 -1.75 14.79 -7.43
C THR A 42 -1.44 13.46 -8.12
N MET A 43 -1.11 13.50 -9.41
CA MET A 43 -0.80 12.32 -10.22
C MET A 43 0.53 11.68 -9.82
N ILE A 44 1.56 12.48 -9.55
CA ILE A 44 2.87 11.99 -9.07
C ILE A 44 2.76 11.38 -7.68
N VAL A 45 2.11 12.07 -6.74
CA VAL A 45 1.96 11.58 -5.37
C VAL A 45 1.08 10.32 -5.35
N GLY A 46 -0.03 10.31 -6.09
CA GLY A 46 -0.88 9.13 -6.23
C GLY A 46 -0.14 7.92 -6.83
N GLY A 47 0.71 8.15 -7.84
CA GLY A 47 1.54 7.11 -8.45
C GLY A 47 2.52 6.49 -7.46
N ILE A 48 3.23 7.31 -6.68
CA ILE A 48 4.19 6.84 -5.67
C ILE A 48 3.48 6.04 -4.58
N VAL A 49 2.35 6.55 -4.06
CA VAL A 49 1.62 5.87 -2.99
C VAL A 49 1.03 4.55 -3.48
N SER A 50 0.48 4.53 -4.70
CA SER A 50 -0.02 3.29 -5.31
C SER A 50 1.10 2.27 -5.49
N GLY A 51 2.29 2.70 -5.93
CA GLY A 51 3.47 1.83 -6.03
C GLY A 51 3.88 1.21 -4.69
N ILE A 52 3.92 2.01 -3.63
CA ILE A 52 4.24 1.52 -2.27
C ILE A 52 3.16 0.54 -1.77
N ALA A 53 1.89 0.86 -2.00
CA ALA A 53 0.80 -0.01 -1.57
C ALA A 53 0.78 -1.36 -2.31
N ILE A 54 1.09 -1.36 -3.61
CA ILE A 54 1.23 -2.58 -4.41
C ILE A 54 2.35 -3.44 -3.84
N ILE A 55 3.49 -2.86 -3.45
CA ILE A 55 4.59 -3.61 -2.80
C ILE A 55 4.13 -4.26 -1.49
N PHE A 56 3.35 -3.54 -0.67
CA PHE A 56 2.79 -4.08 0.58
C PHE A 56 1.79 -5.23 0.34
N ILE A 57 0.95 -5.11 -0.70
CA ILE A 57 -0.02 -6.14 -1.10
C ILE A 57 0.70 -7.36 -1.68
N LEU A 58 1.67 -7.16 -2.57
CA LEU A 58 2.49 -8.24 -3.14
C LEU A 58 3.27 -8.98 -2.05
N ASN A 59 3.86 -8.27 -1.10
CA ASN A 59 4.56 -8.89 0.03
C ASN A 59 3.62 -9.68 0.95
N ALA A 60 2.37 -9.23 1.12
CA ALA A 60 1.35 -10.00 1.82
C ALA A 60 0.95 -11.26 1.03
N ALA A 61 0.77 -11.14 -0.28
CA ALA A 61 0.42 -12.26 -1.16
C ALA A 61 1.54 -13.32 -1.26
N ASP A 62 2.80 -12.88 -1.34
CA ASP A 62 3.99 -13.74 -1.34
C ASP A 62 4.12 -14.52 -0.02
N LYS A 63 3.85 -13.85 1.12
CA LYS A 63 3.83 -14.49 2.44
C LYS A 63 2.71 -15.54 2.58
N ARG A 64 1.55 -15.33 1.95
CA ARG A 64 0.47 -16.32 1.84
C ARG A 64 0.89 -17.56 1.08
N HIS A 65 1.61 -17.36 -0.02
CA HIS A 65 2.07 -18.45 -0.88
C HIS A 65 3.15 -19.30 -0.19
N SER A 66 4.08 -18.66 0.53
CA SER A 66 5.10 -19.33 1.33
C SER A 66 4.53 -20.17 2.49
N HIS A 67 3.41 -19.76 3.09
CA HIS A 67 2.74 -20.55 4.13
C HIS A 67 2.01 -21.80 3.59
N ILE A 68 1.59 -21.78 2.33
CA ILE A 68 0.99 -22.93 1.65
C ILE A 68 2.07 -23.96 1.30
N ASP A 69 3.25 -23.52 0.89
CA ASP A 69 4.39 -24.39 0.54
C ASP A 69 4.94 -25.16 1.75
N LYS A 70 5.02 -24.52 2.94
CA LYS A 70 5.45 -25.18 4.20
C LYS A 70 4.48 -26.22 4.77
N LYS A 71 3.30 -26.40 4.15
CA LYS A 71 2.28 -27.37 4.58
C LYS A 71 2.24 -28.63 3.71
N LYS A 72 3.10 -28.71 2.68
CA LYS A 72 3.43 -29.95 1.98
C LYS A 72 4.67 -30.60 2.63
#